data_AF-A0A3B8YKD4-F1
#
_entry.id   AF-A0A3B8YKD4-F1
#
_cell.length_a   1.000
_cell.length_b   1.000
_cell.length_c   1.000
_cell.angle_alpha   90.00
_cell.angle_beta   90.00
_cell.angle_gamma   90.00
#
_symmetry.space_group_name_H-M   'P 1'
#
loop_
_entity.id
_entity.type
_entity.pdbx_description
1 polymer ?
#
loop_
_entity_poly.entity_id
_entity_poly.type
_entity_poly.pdbx_seq_one_letter_code
_entity_poly.pdbx_strand_id
1 'polypeptide(L)'
;MDLKNQSLTLFFIIVINALPLCGQTVKKLSEIPIRDPYIMPDKKSGYYYMYKSASVNTSGKVMGGVEAYKSRDLKNWEGPVQVFTVPDDNWITGAVWAPEVHTYNGKYYLFATLNSNI
;
A
#
# COMPACT_ATOMS: atom_id res chain seq x y z
N MET A 1 22.56 -62.82 1.54
CA MET A 1 23.41 -61.79 0.90
C MET A 1 22.44 -60.75 0.36
N ASP A 2 21.82 -59.92 1.18
CA ASP A 2 22.38 -58.78 1.94
C ASP A 2 22.47 -57.51 1.07
N LEU A 3 22.23 -56.37 1.73
CA LEU A 3 22.05 -54.97 1.31
C LEU A 3 20.63 -54.55 0.87
N LYS A 4 19.83 -53.91 1.73
CA LYS A 4 19.95 -52.52 2.28
C LYS A 4 19.42 -51.44 1.32
N ASN A 5 18.55 -50.61 1.91
CA ASN A 5 18.53 -49.15 1.77
C ASN A 5 17.73 -48.53 0.59
N GLN A 6 16.90 -47.48 0.73
CA GLN A 6 16.43 -46.63 1.83
C GLN A 6 15.14 -45.96 1.34
N SER A 7 14.20 -45.74 2.25
CA SER A 7 13.01 -44.90 2.06
C SER A 7 13.44 -43.48 1.66
N LEU A 8 13.01 -43.02 0.48
CA LEU A 8 13.26 -41.67 -0.01
C LEU A 8 12.33 -40.68 0.72
N THR A 9 12.63 -40.38 1.98
CA THR A 9 11.97 -39.29 2.72
C THR A 9 12.51 -37.97 2.18
N LEU A 10 11.72 -37.33 1.32
CA LEU A 10 11.99 -36.01 0.74
C LEU A 10 11.92 -34.94 1.86
N PHE A 11 13.05 -34.63 2.49
CA PHE A 11 13.15 -33.48 3.39
C PHE A 11 13.09 -32.19 2.55
N PHE A 12 11.93 -31.54 2.55
CA PHE A 12 11.77 -30.19 2.04
C PHE A 12 12.44 -29.23 3.02
N ILE A 13 13.72 -28.90 2.80
CA ILE A 13 14.38 -27.82 3.51
C ILE A 13 13.73 -26.52 3.01
N ILE A 14 12.80 -25.98 3.78
CA ILE A 14 12.32 -24.61 3.60
C ILE A 14 13.49 -23.70 3.97
N VAL A 15 14.27 -23.32 2.97
CA VAL A 15 15.18 -22.17 3.08
C VAL A 15 14.30 -20.94 3.19
N ILE A 16 13.99 -20.53 4.42
CA ILE A 16 13.44 -19.21 4.71
C ILE A 16 14.57 -18.23 4.38
N ASN A 17 14.64 -17.82 3.12
CA ASN A 17 15.34 -16.59 2.77
C ASN A 17 14.58 -15.49 3.51
N ALA A 18 15.14 -15.03 4.63
CA ALA A 18 14.76 -13.78 5.24
C ALA A 18 15.11 -12.68 4.23
N LEU A 19 14.20 -12.43 3.29
CA LEU A 19 14.20 -11.20 2.54
C LEU A 19 14.25 -10.08 3.58
N PRO A 20 15.15 -9.09 3.43
CA PRO A 20 15.10 -7.94 4.30
C PRO A 20 13.71 -7.34 4.08
N LEU A 21 12.87 -7.36 5.13
CA LEU A 21 11.68 -6.52 5.13
C LEU A 21 12.25 -5.12 4.94
N CYS A 22 12.06 -4.55 3.75
CA CYS A 22 12.26 -3.14 3.50
C CYS A 22 11.30 -2.44 4.47
N GLY A 23 11.80 -2.15 5.68
CA GLY A 23 11.02 -1.55 6.73
C GLY A 23 10.67 -0.15 6.28
N GLN A 24 9.39 0.09 6.02
CA GLN A 24 8.93 1.43 5.71
C GLN A 24 9.26 2.35 6.88
N THR A 25 9.67 3.58 6.57
CA THR A 25 9.99 4.56 7.59
C THR A 25 8.76 4.81 8.47
N VAL A 26 8.97 4.81 9.79
CA VAL A 26 7.95 5.21 10.75
C VAL A 26 8.03 6.72 10.94
N LYS A 27 6.89 7.40 10.81
CA LYS A 27 6.75 8.85 11.02
C LYS A 27 5.77 9.14 12.14
N LYS A 28 6.01 10.20 12.90
CA LYS A 28 4.97 10.75 13.79
C LYS A 28 3.90 11.45 12.95
N LEU A 29 2.66 11.47 13.44
CA LEU A 29 1.57 12.19 12.77
C LEU A 29 1.94 13.65 12.43
N SER A 30 2.63 14.35 13.33
CA SER A 30 3.07 15.74 13.14
C SER A 30 4.11 15.94 12.03
N GLU A 31 4.73 14.86 11.55
CA GLU A 31 5.77 14.89 10.50
C GLU A 31 5.20 14.60 9.10
N ILE A 32 3.89 14.30 9.01
CA ILE A 32 3.23 13.97 7.74
C ILE A 32 2.51 15.21 7.22
N PRO A 33 3.05 15.91 6.19
CA PRO A 33 2.34 16.99 5.54
C PRO A 33 1.16 16.40 4.75
N ILE A 34 -0.05 16.83 5.09
CA ILE A 34 -1.27 16.25 4.54
C ILE A 34 -2.40 17.27 4.50
N ARG A 35 -3.24 17.14 3.47
CA ARG A 35 -4.51 17.85 3.30
C ARG A 35 -5.54 16.82 2.88
N ASP A 36 -6.75 16.94 3.41
CA ASP A 36 -7.89 16.05 3.15
C ASP A 36 -7.59 14.55 3.39
N PRO A 37 -7.04 14.16 4.56
CA PRO A 37 -6.83 12.75 4.86
C PRO A 37 -8.14 12.00 5.07
N TYR A 38 -8.19 10.75 4.61
CA TYR A 38 -9.20 9.78 5.04
C TYR A 38 -8.53 8.67 5.85
N ILE A 39 -9.02 8.39 7.06
CA ILE A 39 -8.51 7.32 7.92
C ILE A 39 -9.55 6.20 8.03
N MET A 40 -9.23 5.03 7.47
CA MET A 40 -10.04 3.83 7.54
C MET A 40 -9.59 2.93 8.70
N PRO A 41 -10.44 2.66 9.70
CA PRO A 41 -10.17 1.62 10.69
C PRO A 41 -10.47 0.23 10.10
N ASP A 42 -9.45 -0.61 9.96
CA ASP A 42 -9.62 -1.99 9.52
C ASP A 42 -9.53 -2.96 10.70
N LYS A 43 -10.71 -3.38 11.17
CA LYS A 43 -10.84 -4.31 12.30
C LYS A 43 -10.19 -5.67 12.03
N LYS A 44 -10.11 -6.11 10.76
CA LYS A 44 -9.56 -7.43 10.41
C LYS A 44 -8.05 -7.49 10.62
N SER A 45 -7.34 -6.42 10.26
CA SER A 45 -5.88 -6.33 10.41
C SER A 45 -5.44 -5.67 11.73
N GLY A 46 -6.35 -4.94 12.39
CA GLY A 46 -6.05 -4.17 13.60
C GLY A 46 -5.18 -2.94 13.30
N TYR A 47 -5.28 -2.40 12.09
CA TYR A 47 -4.61 -1.18 11.66
C TYR A 47 -5.62 -0.08 11.31
N TYR A 48 -5.16 1.15 11.44
CA TYR A 48 -5.73 2.32 10.79
C TYR A 48 -4.94 2.59 9.51
N TYR A 49 -5.62 2.82 8.41
CA TYR A 49 -5.01 3.20 7.13
C TYR A 49 -5.36 4.65 6.80
N MET A 50 -4.36 5.50 6.64
CA MET A 50 -4.51 6.90 6.25
C MET A 50 -4.21 7.04 4.76
N TYR A 51 -5.17 7.52 3.99
CA TYR A 51 -5.05 7.77 2.56
C TYR A 51 -4.93 9.27 2.29
N LYS A 52 -4.06 9.64 1.36
CA LYS A 52 -3.89 11.02 0.90
C LYS A 52 -3.55 11.10 -0.58
N SER A 53 -3.84 12.25 -1.17
CA SER A 53 -3.36 12.59 -2.51
C SER A 53 -1.84 12.58 -2.58
N ALA A 54 -1.31 12.12 -3.71
CA ALA A 54 0.10 12.11 -4.04
C ALA A 54 0.32 12.54 -5.49
N SER A 55 1.55 12.97 -5.78
CA SER A 55 2.03 13.22 -7.14
C SER A 55 3.08 12.17 -7.47
N VAL A 56 2.93 11.50 -8.61
CA VAL A 56 3.78 10.39 -9.04
C VAL A 56 4.53 10.80 -10.30
N ASN A 57 5.85 10.62 -10.33
CA ASN A 57 6.63 10.80 -11.56
C ASN A 57 6.67 9.48 -12.33
N THR A 58 6.00 9.44 -13.48
CA THR A 58 6.01 8.31 -14.41
C THR A 58 6.63 8.76 -15.72
N SER A 59 7.78 8.20 -16.09
CA SER A 59 8.42 8.43 -17.39
C SER A 59 8.59 9.91 -17.79
N GLY A 60 8.87 10.79 -16.83
CA GLY A 60 9.02 12.24 -17.05
C GLY A 60 7.72 13.05 -17.01
N LYS A 61 6.57 12.41 -16.73
CA LYS A 61 5.27 13.06 -16.52
C LYS A 61 4.87 12.98 -15.05
N VAL A 62 4.36 14.09 -14.51
CA VAL A 62 3.75 14.12 -13.17
C VAL A 62 2.29 13.72 -13.29
N MET A 63 1.93 12.60 -12.65
CA MET A 63 0.59 12.04 -12.60
C MET A 63 -0.01 12.19 -11.21
N GLY A 64 -1.33 12.31 -11.12
CA GLY A 64 -2.04 12.22 -9.85
C GLY A 64 -2.00 10.79 -9.29
N GLY A 65 -2.07 10.66 -7.98
CA GLY A 65 -2.12 9.37 -7.31
C GLY A 65 -2.63 9.45 -5.88
N VAL A 66 -2.62 8.29 -5.21
CA VAL A 66 -2.96 8.14 -3.80
C VAL A 66 -1.90 7.31 -3.11
N GLU A 67 -1.46 7.78 -1.96
CA GLU A 67 -0.57 7.05 -1.05
C GLU A 67 -1.31 6.68 0.23
N ALA A 68 -0.87 5.60 0.86
CA ALA A 68 -1.37 5.14 2.14
C ALA A 68 -0.25 5.02 3.18
N TYR A 69 -0.58 5.39 4.41
CA TYR A 69 0.16 5.02 5.62
C TYR A 69 -0.68 4.07 6.45
N LYS A 70 -0.04 3.28 7.33
CA LYS A 70 -0.75 2.48 8.33
C LYS A 70 -0.23 2.74 9.73
N SER A 71 -1.11 2.63 10.72
CA SER A 71 -0.78 2.82 12.14
C SER A 71 -1.58 1.87 13.02
N ARG A 72 -1.04 1.49 14.17
CA ARG A 72 -1.81 0.78 15.22
C ARG A 72 -2.32 1.71 16.32
N ASP A 73 -1.76 2.92 16.44
CA ASP A 73 -1.94 3.80 17.60
C ASP A 73 -2.35 5.25 17.23
N LEU A 74 -2.53 5.53 15.94
CA LEU A 74 -2.81 6.85 15.35
C LEU A 74 -1.71 7.90 15.56
N LYS A 75 -0.58 7.52 16.16
CA LYS A 75 0.55 8.41 16.48
C LYS A 75 1.74 8.13 15.57
N ASN A 76 2.07 6.85 15.40
CA ASN A 76 3.19 6.36 14.63
C ASN A 76 2.67 5.69 13.34
N TRP A 77 3.15 6.14 12.20
CA TRP A 77 2.64 5.78 10.89
C TRP A 77 3.76 5.19 10.02
N GLU A 78 3.59 3.95 9.59
CA GLU A 78 4.46 3.26 8.62
C GLU A 78 4.03 3.66 7.19
N GLY A 79 4.98 4.09 6.34
CA GLY A 79 4.73 4.43 4.94
C GLY A 79 5.56 5.62 4.43
N PRO A 80 5.15 6.28 3.32
CA PRO A 80 3.97 5.97 2.51
C PRO A 80 4.15 4.76 1.60
N VAL A 81 3.02 4.22 1.12
CA VAL A 81 2.94 3.26 0.01
C VAL A 81 2.07 3.85 -1.08
N GLN A 82 2.55 3.85 -2.33
CA GLN A 82 1.71 4.19 -3.48
C GLN A 82 0.62 3.11 -3.65
N VAL A 83 -0.66 3.49 -3.60
CA VAL A 83 -1.79 2.55 -3.74
C VAL A 83 -2.59 2.77 -5.01
N PHE A 84 -2.45 3.92 -5.65
CA PHE A 84 -3.08 4.22 -6.94
C PHE A 84 -2.28 5.28 -7.70
N THR A 85 -2.02 5.05 -8.99
CA THR A 85 -1.48 6.06 -9.90
C THR A 85 -2.47 6.19 -11.05
N VAL A 86 -2.83 7.41 -11.42
CA VAL A 86 -3.67 7.64 -12.59
C VAL A 86 -2.98 7.05 -13.82
N PRO A 87 -3.63 6.16 -14.59
CA PRO A 87 -3.03 5.59 -15.80
C PRO A 87 -2.65 6.67 -16.80
N ASP A 88 -1.53 6.48 -17.48
CA ASP A 88 -1.01 7.46 -18.45
C ASP A 88 -1.94 7.65 -19.66
N ASP A 89 -2.72 6.62 -20.01
CA ASP A 89 -3.72 6.57 -21.08
C ASP A 89 -5.14 6.95 -20.61
N ASN A 90 -5.32 7.32 -19.34
CA ASN A 90 -6.61 7.77 -18.85
C ASN A 90 -6.99 9.12 -19.45
N TRP A 91 -8.27 9.32 -19.76
CA TRP A 91 -8.76 10.57 -20.34
C TRP A 91 -8.74 11.75 -19.35
N ILE A 92 -8.76 11.49 -18.04
CA ILE A 92 -8.49 12.49 -16.98
C ILE A 92 -7.14 12.20 -16.34
N THR A 93 -6.16 13.10 -16.52
CA THR A 93 -4.79 12.92 -15.98
C THR A 93 -4.38 13.97 -14.94
N GLY A 94 -5.31 14.80 -14.46
CA GLY A 94 -4.98 15.85 -13.50
C GLY A 94 -4.73 15.32 -12.08
N ALA A 95 -4.57 16.26 -11.16
CA ALA A 95 -4.33 15.95 -9.76
C ALA A 95 -5.50 15.16 -9.15
N VAL A 96 -5.17 14.26 -8.21
CA VAL A 96 -6.16 13.53 -7.39
C VAL A 96 -6.43 14.30 -6.10
N TRP A 97 -7.69 14.41 -5.70
CA TRP A 97 -8.15 15.18 -4.54
C TRP A 97 -9.02 14.29 -3.63
N ALA A 98 -8.88 14.52 -2.32
CA ALA A 98 -9.69 13.93 -1.24
C ALA A 98 -10.02 12.43 -1.43
N PRO A 99 -9.02 11.53 -1.40
CA PRO A 99 -9.26 10.11 -1.56
C PRO A 99 -9.88 9.48 -0.31
N GLU A 100 -10.81 8.55 -0.49
CA GLU A 100 -11.43 7.75 0.56
C GLU A 100 -11.44 6.27 0.18
N VAL A 101 -11.28 5.38 1.16
CA VAL A 101 -11.33 3.94 0.93
C VAL A 101 -12.38 3.29 1.81
N HIS A 102 -13.30 2.56 1.19
CA HIS A 102 -14.39 1.89 1.90
C HIS A 102 -14.33 0.38 1.67
N THR A 103 -14.67 -0.38 2.71
CA THR A 103 -14.78 -1.85 2.59
C THR A 103 -16.20 -2.25 2.22
N TYR A 104 -16.33 -3.16 1.27
CA TYR A 104 -17.62 -3.73 0.88
C TYR A 104 -17.43 -5.15 0.32
N ASN A 105 -18.22 -6.11 0.77
CA ASN A 105 -18.16 -7.53 0.35
C ASN A 105 -16.73 -8.13 0.29
N GLY A 106 -15.93 -7.86 1.32
CA GLY A 106 -14.56 -8.39 1.44
C GLY A 106 -13.53 -7.73 0.50
N LYS A 107 -13.89 -6.63 -0.17
CA LYS A 107 -13.02 -5.86 -1.04
C LYS A 107 -12.87 -4.42 -0.53
N TYR A 108 -11.84 -3.74 -1.02
CA TYR A 108 -11.56 -2.33 -0.73
C TYR A 108 -11.80 -1.52 -2.00
N TYR A 109 -12.52 -0.41 -1.86
CA TYR A 109 -12.92 0.48 -2.95
C TYR A 109 -12.36 1.87 -2.68
N LEU A 110 -11.49 2.35 -3.56
CA LEU A 110 -10.97 3.70 -3.54
C LEU A 110 -11.89 4.63 -4.34
N PHE A 111 -12.36 5.68 -3.69
CA PHE A 111 -13.07 6.81 -4.28
C PHE A 111 -12.14 8.02 -4.23
N ALA A 112 -12.04 8.76 -5.33
CA ALA A 112 -11.24 9.97 -5.37
C ALA A 112 -11.77 10.93 -6.44
N THR A 113 -11.53 12.21 -6.25
CA THR A 113 -11.86 13.24 -7.27
C THR A 113 -10.64 13.47 -8.14
N LEU A 114 -10.80 13.34 -9.46
CA LEU A 114 -9.73 13.64 -10.41
C LEU A 114 -10.03 14.99 -11.07
N ASN A 115 -9.08 15.91 -10.99
CA ASN A 115 -9.19 17.19 -11.67
C ASN A 115 -8.93 17.01 -13.17
N SER A 116 -9.60 17.82 -13.98
CA SER A 116 -9.47 17.88 -15.43
C SER A 116 -9.07 19.30 -15.84
N ASN A 117 -8.19 19.40 -16.85
CA ASN A 117 -7.93 20.67 -17.54
C ASN A 117 -8.57 20.71 -18.94
N ILE A 118 -9.36 19.67 -19.27
CA ILE A 118 -10.18 19.60 -20.49
C ILE A 118 -11.43 20.46 -20.31
#